data_AF-A0A4Y7QIL9-F1
#
_entry.id   AF-A0A4Y7QIL9-F1
#
_cell.length_a   1.000
_cell.length_b   1.000
_cell.length_c   1.000
_cell.angle_alpha   90.00
_cell.angle_beta   90.00
_cell.angle_gamma   90.00
#
_symmetry.space_group_name_H-M   'P 1'
#
loop_
_entity.id
_entity.type
_entity.pdbx_description
1 polymer ?
#
loop_
_entity_poly.entity_id
_entity_poly.type
_entity_poly.pdbx_seq_one_letter_code
_entity_poly.pdbx_strand_id
1 'polypeptide(L)'
;MAANNPPSPANQAQSPPSTVPIPDPSIPTWPRRVSKACCSCRRDKIRCDGARPCAGCLKKGFPPEKCIDGCLPCRRARARCEGGMPCTRCQTMQLACVDDATATPMKPDPALKASMRGSRGRTIERAKLACLACRRDNKKCDDQRPCTRCQARSEECIHVQRGPKVVKLRCKACRRENRKCEDHRPCKFCTETNEPCSDVPRKGRGHGTRVKTACMNCRRDKIQCGTERPCKGCVRRGYDCVDRTCTCFQKGTGQDCPVCRVRKAKGDSSRSPGTEGDDEDDGEPFRIPEKYIIN
;
A
#
# COMPACT_ATOMS: atom_id res chain seq x y z
N MET A 1 36.34 81.39 -0.20
CA MET A 1 36.71 80.14 -0.88
C MET A 1 35.77 79.04 -0.41
N ALA A 2 34.71 78.77 -1.16
CA ALA A 2 33.77 77.68 -0.87
C ALA A 2 33.56 76.93 -2.19
N ALA A 3 34.06 75.70 -2.26
CA ALA A 3 34.07 74.87 -3.45
C ALA A 3 32.71 74.17 -3.62
N ASN A 4 32.09 74.39 -4.78
CA ASN A 4 30.91 73.67 -5.23
C ASN A 4 31.34 72.29 -5.75
N ASN A 5 30.92 71.21 -5.07
CA ASN A 5 31.04 69.84 -5.56
C ASN A 5 29.77 69.44 -6.33
N PRO A 6 29.88 68.86 -7.53
CA PRO A 6 28.74 68.33 -8.28
C PRO A 6 28.26 66.97 -7.75
N PRO A 7 26.97 66.61 -7.95
CA PRO A 7 26.43 65.34 -7.49
C PRO A 7 26.85 64.15 -8.36
N SER A 8 27.23 63.05 -7.71
CA SER A 8 27.56 61.75 -8.31
C SER A 8 26.37 61.10 -9.04
N PRO A 9 26.60 60.38 -10.16
CA PRO A 9 25.56 59.62 -10.84
C PRO A 9 25.21 58.33 -10.08
N ALA A 10 23.91 58.09 -9.92
CA ALA A 10 23.34 56.88 -9.33
C ALA A 10 23.62 55.66 -10.22
N ASN A 11 24.30 54.68 -9.64
CA ASN A 11 24.63 53.39 -10.25
C ASN A 11 23.39 52.48 -10.22
N GLN A 12 22.72 52.30 -11.36
CA GLN A 12 21.59 51.39 -11.51
C GLN A 12 22.09 49.94 -11.49
N ALA A 13 21.87 49.25 -10.38
CA ALA A 13 22.06 47.81 -10.27
C ALA A 13 21.01 47.08 -11.11
N GLN A 14 21.40 46.61 -12.29
CA GLN A 14 20.61 45.68 -13.09
C GLN A 14 20.59 44.32 -12.38
N SER A 15 19.38 43.84 -12.07
CA SER A 15 19.15 42.49 -11.55
C SER A 15 19.42 41.44 -12.64
N PRO A 16 20.05 40.30 -12.31
CA PRO A 16 20.34 39.25 -13.28
C PRO A 16 19.05 38.59 -13.77
N PRO A 17 18.97 38.21 -15.06
CA PRO A 17 17.81 37.52 -15.62
C PRO A 17 17.65 36.15 -14.96
N SER A 18 16.46 35.93 -14.39
CA SER A 18 16.08 34.67 -13.75
C SER A 18 15.91 33.58 -14.81
N THR A 19 16.98 32.84 -15.10
CA THR A 19 16.99 31.68 -16.01
C THR A 19 16.08 30.59 -15.46
N VAL A 20 14.89 30.46 -16.04
CA VAL A 20 13.94 29.40 -15.71
C VAL A 20 14.52 28.07 -16.23
N PRO A 21 14.76 27.06 -15.38
CA PRO A 21 15.32 25.79 -15.85
C PRO A 21 14.32 25.09 -16.77
N ILE A 22 14.73 24.88 -18.02
CA ILE A 22 13.97 24.15 -19.03
C ILE A 22 13.85 22.69 -18.56
N PRO A 23 12.63 22.15 -18.36
CA PRO A 23 12.45 20.79 -17.90
C PRO A 23 12.94 19.79 -18.96
N ASP A 24 13.90 18.96 -18.55
CA ASP A 24 14.50 17.89 -19.34
C ASP A 24 13.42 16.86 -19.77
N PRO A 25 13.20 16.65 -21.09
CA PRO A 25 12.12 15.79 -21.61
C PRO A 25 12.35 14.29 -21.40
N SER A 26 13.45 13.87 -20.77
CA SER A 26 13.88 12.47 -20.73
C SER A 26 13.40 11.65 -19.52
N ILE A 27 12.83 12.29 -18.48
CA ILE A 27 12.29 11.55 -17.34
C ILE A 27 10.79 11.28 -17.58
N PRO A 28 10.34 10.02 -17.74
CA PRO A 28 8.93 9.69 -17.77
C PRO A 28 8.31 10.00 -16.40
N THR A 29 7.93 11.26 -16.19
CA THR A 29 7.16 11.66 -15.03
C THR A 29 5.85 10.92 -15.11
N TRP A 30 5.66 9.97 -14.19
CA TRP A 30 4.42 9.22 -14.06
C TRP A 30 3.25 10.22 -14.10
N PRO A 31 2.36 10.15 -15.12
CA PRO A 31 1.35 11.17 -15.35
C PRO A 31 0.59 11.43 -14.06
N ARG A 32 0.45 12.68 -13.60
CA ARG A 32 -0.24 12.97 -12.33
C ARG A 32 -1.62 12.31 -12.34
N ARG A 33 -2.06 11.73 -11.20
CA ARG A 33 -3.42 11.19 -11.12
C ARG A 33 -4.39 12.35 -11.28
N VAL A 34 -5.28 12.21 -12.25
CA VAL A 34 -6.34 13.18 -12.46
C VAL A 34 -7.28 13.20 -11.26
N SER A 35 -7.74 14.40 -10.89
CA SER A 35 -8.69 14.61 -9.79
C SER A 35 -10.05 13.99 -10.10
N LYS A 36 -10.41 13.88 -11.39
CA LYS A 36 -11.68 13.37 -11.88
C LYS A 36 -11.46 12.30 -12.95
N ALA A 37 -11.82 11.07 -12.62
CA ALA A 37 -11.86 9.96 -13.56
C ALA A 37 -13.28 9.82 -14.15
N CYS A 38 -13.37 9.60 -15.45
CA CYS A 38 -14.65 9.41 -16.13
C CYS A 38 -15.42 8.18 -15.62
N CYS A 39 -16.72 8.11 -15.92
CA CYS A 39 -17.62 7.05 -15.50
C CYS A 39 -17.12 5.64 -15.83
N SER A 40 -16.62 5.44 -17.06
CA SER A 40 -16.12 4.14 -17.53
C SER A 40 -14.86 3.70 -16.78
N CYS A 41 -13.83 4.57 -16.70
CA CYS A 41 -12.60 4.24 -15.98
C CYS A 41 -12.84 3.90 -14.50
N ARG A 42 -13.77 4.61 -13.83
CA ARG A 42 -14.11 4.33 -12.44
C ARG A 42 -14.82 2.98 -12.26
N ARG A 43 -15.71 2.62 -13.20
CA ARG A 43 -16.40 1.33 -13.22
C ARG A 43 -15.39 0.18 -13.33
N ASP A 44 -14.47 0.30 -14.28
CA ASP A 44 -13.47 -0.73 -14.55
C ASP A 44 -12.30 -0.71 -13.55
N LYS A 45 -12.31 0.25 -12.61
CA LYS A 45 -11.25 0.49 -11.63
C LYS A 45 -9.87 0.68 -12.29
N ILE A 46 -9.85 1.26 -13.50
CA ILE A 46 -8.63 1.60 -14.24
C ILE A 46 -8.29 3.07 -14.07
N ARG A 47 -7.05 3.42 -14.39
CA ARG A 47 -6.57 4.81 -14.35
C ARG A 47 -7.24 5.61 -15.47
N CYS A 48 -7.66 6.83 -15.15
CA CYS A 48 -8.07 7.82 -16.13
C CYS A 48 -6.94 8.86 -16.28
N ASP A 49 -6.71 9.28 -17.51
CA ASP A 49 -5.74 10.28 -17.95
C ASP A 49 -6.33 11.69 -18.06
N GLY A 50 -7.65 11.84 -17.87
CA GLY A 50 -8.33 13.15 -17.79
C GLY A 50 -8.71 13.75 -19.13
N ALA A 51 -8.13 13.28 -20.24
CA ALA A 51 -8.60 13.63 -21.58
C ALA A 51 -10.06 13.21 -21.79
N ARG A 52 -10.72 13.83 -22.76
CA ARG A 52 -12.12 13.58 -23.14
C ARG A 52 -12.20 13.49 -24.68
N PRO A 53 -12.28 12.28 -25.26
CA PRO A 53 -12.26 10.99 -24.59
C PRO A 53 -10.92 10.70 -23.91
N CYS A 54 -10.97 10.00 -22.79
CA CYS A 54 -9.79 9.55 -22.07
C CYS A 54 -9.15 8.37 -22.84
N ALA A 55 -7.82 8.20 -22.81
CA ALA A 55 -7.12 7.14 -23.56
C ALA A 55 -7.68 5.74 -23.26
N GLY A 56 -8.12 5.49 -22.03
CA GLY A 56 -8.77 4.24 -21.64
C GLY A 56 -10.14 4.04 -22.31
N CYS A 57 -10.90 5.11 -22.53
CA CYS A 57 -12.17 5.06 -23.27
C CYS A 57 -11.92 4.94 -24.78
N LEU A 58 -10.95 5.68 -25.32
CA LEU A 58 -10.59 5.64 -26.73
C LEU A 58 -10.13 4.24 -27.14
N LYS A 59 -9.28 3.60 -26.34
CA LYS A 59 -8.82 2.21 -26.57
C LYS A 59 -9.96 1.18 -26.55
N LYS A 60 -11.06 1.48 -25.86
CA LYS A 60 -12.25 0.62 -25.81
C LYS A 60 -13.25 0.91 -26.92
N GLY A 61 -12.97 1.88 -27.79
CA GLY A 61 -13.92 2.32 -28.83
C GLY A 61 -15.13 3.04 -28.24
N PHE A 62 -15.06 3.60 -27.03
CA PHE A 62 -16.14 4.43 -26.53
C PHE A 62 -16.14 5.79 -27.24
N PRO A 63 -17.29 6.25 -27.77
CA PRO A 63 -17.39 7.57 -28.37
C PRO A 63 -17.10 8.65 -27.32
N PRO A 64 -16.61 9.84 -27.72
CA PRO A 64 -16.32 10.97 -26.83
C PRO A 64 -17.48 11.29 -25.88
N GLU A 65 -18.71 11.22 -26.39
CA GLU A 65 -19.96 11.46 -25.67
C GLU A 65 -20.22 10.51 -24.51
N LYS A 66 -19.68 9.29 -24.55
CA LYS A 66 -19.78 8.32 -23.44
C LYS A 66 -18.66 8.47 -22.42
N CYS A 67 -17.65 9.30 -22.69
CA CYS A 67 -16.55 9.58 -21.77
C CYS A 67 -16.90 10.73 -20.79
N ILE A 68 -18.05 10.63 -20.13
CA ILE A 68 -18.54 11.65 -19.20
C ILE A 68 -17.97 11.50 -17.79
N ASP A 69 -17.85 12.62 -17.10
CA ASP A 69 -17.69 12.62 -15.65
C ASP A 69 -19.03 12.34 -14.98
N GLY A 70 -19.06 11.43 -14.00
CA GLY A 70 -20.30 11.14 -13.29
C GLY A 70 -20.70 12.29 -12.38
N CYS A 71 -21.99 12.47 -12.11
CA CYS A 71 -22.47 13.48 -11.16
C CYS A 71 -21.89 13.25 -9.75
N LEU A 72 -21.81 14.31 -8.95
CA LEU A 72 -21.22 14.28 -7.61
C LEU A 72 -21.79 13.19 -6.68
N PRO A 73 -23.13 12.99 -6.58
CA PRO A 73 -23.69 11.95 -5.72
C PRO A 73 -23.29 10.53 -6.15
N CYS A 74 -23.33 10.24 -7.46
CA CYS A 74 -22.88 8.94 -7.97
C CYS A 74 -21.39 8.75 -7.74
N ARG A 75 -20.60 9.82 -7.86
CA ARG A 75 -19.17 9.73 -7.61
C ARG A 75 -18.83 9.44 -6.16
N ARG A 76 -19.54 10.05 -5.21
CA ARG A 76 -19.38 9.86 -3.76
C ARG A 76 -19.83 8.46 -3.33
N ALA A 77 -20.93 7.98 -3.88
CA ALA A 77 -21.46 6.64 -3.61
C ALA A 77 -20.67 5.51 -4.31
N ARG A 78 -19.70 5.84 -5.18
CA ARG A 78 -18.99 4.88 -6.04
C ARG A 78 -19.96 4.04 -6.90
N ALA A 79 -21.10 4.62 -7.26
CA ALA A 79 -22.13 3.97 -8.05
C ALA A 79 -22.03 4.35 -9.54
N ARG A 80 -22.72 3.59 -10.39
CA ARG A 80 -22.82 3.88 -11.83
C ARG A 80 -23.65 5.17 -12.02
N CYS A 81 -23.09 6.13 -12.73
CA CYS A 81 -23.85 7.24 -13.29
C CYS A 81 -24.23 6.85 -14.71
N GLU A 82 -25.51 6.92 -15.04
CA GLU A 82 -26.03 6.52 -16.36
C GLU A 82 -26.02 7.65 -17.38
N GLY A 83 -25.45 8.80 -17.03
CA GLY A 83 -25.57 10.01 -17.83
C GLY A 83 -26.90 10.70 -17.60
N GLY A 84 -27.11 11.83 -18.27
CA GLY A 84 -28.28 12.70 -18.07
C GLY A 84 -28.15 13.59 -16.83
N MET A 85 -28.79 14.76 -16.88
CA MET A 85 -29.01 15.62 -15.73
C MET A 85 -30.53 15.86 -15.59
N PRO A 86 -31.21 15.28 -14.58
CA PRO A 86 -30.66 14.35 -13.58
C PRO A 86 -30.38 12.96 -14.15
N CYS A 87 -29.37 12.26 -13.62
CA CYS A 87 -29.14 10.86 -13.99
C CYS A 87 -30.16 9.93 -13.34
N THR A 88 -30.51 8.82 -14.00
CA THR A 88 -31.54 7.85 -13.55
C THR A 88 -31.42 7.52 -12.07
N ARG A 89 -30.22 7.19 -11.61
CA ARG A 89 -29.97 6.85 -10.21
C ARG A 89 -30.24 8.01 -9.25
N CYS A 90 -29.85 9.23 -9.60
CA CYS A 90 -30.15 10.40 -8.78
C CYS A 90 -31.66 10.67 -8.75
N GLN A 91 -32.35 10.46 -9.87
CA GLN A 91 -33.80 10.60 -9.95
C GLN A 91 -34.51 9.56 -9.06
N THR A 92 -34.16 8.27 -9.15
CA THR A 92 -34.74 7.19 -8.33
C THR A 92 -34.49 7.41 -6.83
N MET A 93 -33.29 7.90 -6.48
CA MET A 93 -32.92 8.15 -5.08
C MET A 93 -33.34 9.54 -4.58
N GLN A 94 -34.02 10.34 -5.41
CA GLN A 94 -34.39 11.73 -5.12
C GLN A 94 -33.20 12.58 -4.63
N LEU A 95 -32.02 12.38 -5.23
CA LEU A 95 -30.80 13.12 -4.93
C LEU A 95 -30.61 14.25 -5.94
N ALA A 96 -30.20 15.43 -5.46
CA ALA A 96 -29.80 16.54 -6.31
C ALA A 96 -28.62 16.12 -7.23
N CYS A 97 -28.88 15.99 -8.53
CA CYS A 97 -27.90 15.57 -9.52
C CYS A 97 -27.06 16.77 -9.95
N VAL A 98 -26.03 17.09 -9.17
CA VAL A 98 -25.17 18.23 -9.44
C VAL A 98 -23.93 17.78 -10.21
N ASP A 99 -23.67 18.40 -11.36
CA ASP A 99 -22.38 18.29 -12.04
C ASP A 99 -21.35 19.21 -11.38
N ASP A 100 -20.12 18.75 -11.30
CA ASP A 100 -18.99 19.46 -10.71
C ASP A 100 -18.61 20.70 -11.55
N ALA A 101 -19.01 20.74 -12.82
CA ALA A 101 -18.80 21.91 -13.69
C ALA A 101 -19.64 23.12 -13.27
N THR A 102 -20.87 22.90 -12.79
CA THR A 102 -21.81 23.94 -12.35
C THR A 102 -21.69 24.30 -10.89
N ALA A 103 -20.96 23.51 -10.10
CA ALA A 103 -20.59 23.91 -8.75
C ALA A 103 -19.56 25.04 -8.87
N THR A 104 -20.04 26.27 -9.06
CA THR A 104 -19.22 27.48 -8.88
C THR A 104 -18.46 27.27 -7.59
N PRO A 105 -17.10 27.26 -7.64
CA PRO A 105 -16.32 27.19 -6.43
C PRO A 105 -16.62 28.51 -5.72
N MET A 106 -17.64 28.52 -4.84
CA MET A 106 -17.82 29.61 -3.90
C MET A 106 -16.50 29.68 -3.17
N LYS A 107 -15.68 30.66 -3.56
CA LYS A 107 -14.40 30.94 -2.95
C LYS A 107 -14.73 31.13 -1.49
N PRO A 108 -14.38 30.17 -0.64
CA PRO A 108 -14.69 30.33 0.76
C PRO A 108 -13.85 31.51 1.24
N ASP A 109 -14.53 32.50 1.81
CA ASP A 109 -13.99 33.79 2.23
C ASP A 109 -12.55 33.67 2.78
N PRO A 110 -11.57 34.40 2.22
CA PRO A 110 -10.18 34.29 2.66
C PRO A 110 -9.99 34.75 4.12
N ALA A 111 -10.94 35.50 4.68
CA ALA A 111 -10.83 36.10 6.02
C ALA A 111 -10.95 35.10 7.19
N LEU A 112 -11.48 33.89 7.01
CA LEU A 112 -11.64 32.90 8.10
C LEU A 112 -10.73 31.67 7.97
N LYS A 113 -9.74 31.68 7.07
CA LYS A 113 -8.91 30.49 6.77
C LYS A 113 -7.48 30.50 7.31
N ALA A 114 -7.08 31.54 8.03
CA ALA A 114 -5.74 31.63 8.61
C ALA A 114 -5.54 30.71 9.83
N SER A 115 -6.59 30.32 10.56
CA SER A 115 -6.39 29.62 11.85
C SER A 115 -6.39 28.08 11.80
N MET A 116 -6.64 27.44 10.65
CA MET A 116 -6.81 25.97 10.56
C MET A 116 -5.93 25.28 9.49
N ARG A 117 -4.96 25.99 8.90
CA ARG A 117 -4.05 25.43 7.88
C ARG A 117 -2.70 24.92 8.42
N GLY A 118 -2.52 24.84 9.74
CA GLY A 118 -1.27 24.35 10.36
C GLY A 118 -1.14 22.82 10.53
N SER A 119 -2.19 22.02 10.32
CA SER A 119 -2.18 20.62 10.81
C SER A 119 -2.23 19.52 9.74
N ARG A 120 -2.01 19.84 8.45
CA ARG A 120 -2.10 18.86 7.35
C ARG A 120 -0.88 17.94 7.17
N GLY A 121 0.15 18.08 8.01
CA GLY A 121 1.39 17.29 7.90
C GLY A 121 1.62 16.28 9.02
N ARG A 122 0.95 16.40 10.16
CA ARG A 122 0.94 15.32 11.14
C ARG A 122 -0.09 14.34 10.65
N THR A 123 0.33 13.15 10.25
CA THR A 123 -0.51 11.97 10.30
C THR A 123 -1.09 11.91 11.71
N ILE A 124 -2.25 12.56 11.91
CA ILE A 124 -3.14 12.36 13.05
C ILE A 124 -3.33 10.86 13.01
N GLU A 125 -2.60 10.20 13.88
CA GLU A 125 -2.59 8.76 14.00
C GLU A 125 -4.00 8.43 14.40
N ARG A 126 -4.84 8.12 13.40
CA ARG A 126 -6.28 7.92 13.54
C ARG A 126 -6.46 7.05 14.78
N ALA A 127 -7.06 7.62 15.83
CA ALA A 127 -7.36 6.99 17.10
C ALA A 127 -7.30 5.48 16.97
N LYS A 128 -6.15 4.89 17.35
CA LYS A 128 -5.90 3.46 17.12
C LYS A 128 -7.03 2.63 17.74
N LEU A 129 -7.70 3.19 18.75
CA LEU A 129 -8.78 2.57 19.51
C LEU A 129 -9.73 3.64 20.11
N ALA A 130 -10.98 3.72 19.65
CA ALA A 130 -12.02 4.49 20.36
C ALA A 130 -12.38 3.81 21.71
N CYS A 131 -12.74 4.60 22.74
CA CYS A 131 -13.25 4.08 24.02
C CYS A 131 -14.61 3.36 23.85
N LEU A 132 -15.04 2.58 24.85
CA LEU A 132 -16.29 1.79 24.80
C LEU A 132 -17.52 2.65 24.56
N ALA A 133 -17.65 3.78 25.26
CA ALA A 133 -18.79 4.69 25.10
C ALA A 133 -18.84 5.27 23.68
N CYS A 134 -17.71 5.80 23.16
CA CYS A 134 -17.65 6.33 21.80
C CYS A 134 -17.89 5.24 20.73
N ARG A 135 -17.46 3.99 20.97
CA ARG A 135 -17.76 2.86 20.08
C ARG A 135 -19.25 2.53 20.08
N ARG A 136 -19.88 2.47 21.25
CA ARG A 136 -21.33 2.21 21.41
C ARG A 136 -22.17 3.26 20.67
N ASP A 137 -21.77 4.53 20.77
CA ASP A 137 -22.46 5.65 20.10
C ASP A 137 -22.13 5.79 18.60
N ASN A 138 -21.16 5.01 18.09
CA ASN A 138 -20.57 5.17 16.75
C ASN A 138 -20.06 6.60 16.49
N LYS A 139 -19.40 7.20 17.49
CA LYS A 139 -18.85 8.56 17.43
C LYS A 139 -17.33 8.54 17.47
N LYS A 140 -16.73 9.60 16.95
CA LYS A 140 -15.27 9.75 16.98
C LYS A 140 -14.80 9.99 18.42
N CYS A 141 -13.79 9.23 18.82
CA CYS A 141 -13.06 9.42 20.08
C CYS A 141 -11.85 10.31 19.78
N ASP A 142 -11.57 11.26 20.65
CA ASP A 142 -10.54 12.30 20.53
C ASP A 142 -9.20 11.95 21.19
N ASP A 143 -8.96 10.66 21.45
CA ASP A 143 -7.73 10.06 22.03
C ASP A 143 -7.24 10.58 23.39
N GLN A 144 -7.82 11.66 23.93
CA GLN A 144 -7.62 12.08 25.31
C GLN A 144 -8.19 11.04 26.28
N ARG A 145 -7.64 10.99 27.51
CA ARG A 145 -8.05 10.05 28.55
C ARG A 145 -8.28 10.78 29.88
N PRO A 146 -9.54 10.91 30.34
CA PRO A 146 -10.78 10.58 29.63
C PRO A 146 -10.94 11.38 28.35
N CYS A 147 -11.68 10.84 27.38
CA CYS A 147 -11.94 11.55 26.12
C CYS A 147 -12.93 12.68 26.38
N THR A 148 -12.84 13.81 25.66
CA THR A 148 -13.66 15.01 25.96
C THR A 148 -15.15 14.71 25.97
N ARG A 149 -15.59 13.78 25.12
CA ARG A 149 -16.99 13.31 25.09
C ARG A 149 -17.39 12.54 26.35
N CYS A 150 -16.54 11.64 26.84
CA CYS A 150 -16.80 10.89 28.07
C CYS A 150 -16.77 11.84 29.28
N GLN A 151 -15.83 12.79 29.31
CA GLN A 151 -15.76 13.81 30.34
C GLN A 151 -17.02 14.68 30.39
N ALA A 152 -17.52 15.13 29.23
CA ALA A 152 -18.75 15.93 29.15
C ALA A 152 -20.02 15.16 29.56
N ARG A 153 -20.02 13.83 29.42
CA ARG A 153 -21.13 12.96 29.86
C ARG A 153 -20.97 12.46 31.29
N SER A 154 -19.86 12.78 31.95
CA SER A 154 -19.47 12.20 33.23
C SER A 154 -19.51 10.67 33.22
N GLU A 155 -19.19 10.06 32.07
CA GLU A 155 -19.14 8.60 31.87
C GLU A 155 -17.70 8.09 31.88
N GLU A 156 -17.50 6.88 32.38
CA GLU A 156 -16.18 6.27 32.45
C GLU A 156 -15.60 6.02 31.03
N CYS A 157 -14.42 6.58 30.76
CA CYS A 157 -13.75 6.44 29.47
C CYS A 157 -12.94 5.13 29.38
N ILE A 158 -13.64 4.00 29.32
CA ILE A 158 -13.00 2.67 29.27
C ILE A 158 -12.39 2.40 27.89
N HIS A 159 -11.11 2.05 27.86
CA HIS A 159 -10.42 1.75 26.63
C HIS A 159 -10.15 0.26 26.46
N VAL A 160 -10.82 -0.34 25.48
CA VAL A 160 -10.54 -1.73 25.13
C VAL A 160 -9.27 -1.76 24.29
N GLN A 161 -8.17 -2.21 24.89
CA GLN A 161 -7.02 -2.66 24.12
C GLN A 161 -7.53 -3.69 23.10
N ARG A 162 -7.20 -3.51 21.82
CA ARG A 162 -7.38 -4.60 20.87
C ARG A 162 -6.42 -5.69 21.34
N GLY A 163 -6.97 -6.69 22.04
CA GLY A 163 -6.24 -7.91 22.31
C GLY A 163 -5.64 -8.45 21.01
N PRO A 164 -4.61 -9.31 21.09
CA PRO A 164 -4.04 -9.97 19.93
C PRO A 164 -5.18 -10.40 19.01
N LYS A 165 -5.17 -9.96 17.75
CA LYS A 165 -6.20 -10.40 16.80
C LYS A 165 -6.03 -11.90 16.65
N VAL A 166 -6.77 -12.68 17.44
CA VAL A 166 -6.80 -14.12 17.33
C VAL A 166 -7.53 -14.38 16.01
N VAL A 167 -6.75 -14.46 14.93
CA VAL A 167 -7.26 -14.86 13.62
C VAL A 167 -7.63 -16.33 13.77
N LYS A 168 -8.90 -16.57 14.09
CA LYS A 168 -9.47 -17.91 14.31
C LYS A 168 -9.12 -18.80 13.12
N LEU A 169 -8.19 -19.73 13.34
CA LEU A 169 -7.77 -20.68 12.32
C LEU A 169 -8.85 -21.75 12.21
N ARG A 170 -9.37 -21.93 10.99
CA ARG A 170 -10.26 -23.07 10.71
C ARG A 170 -9.45 -24.37 10.80
N CYS A 171 -10.00 -25.36 11.51
CA CYS A 171 -9.48 -26.73 11.57
C CYS A 171 -9.45 -27.38 10.18
N LYS A 172 -8.81 -28.54 10.05
CA LYS A 172 -8.67 -29.26 8.78
C LYS A 172 -10.03 -29.59 8.12
N ALA A 173 -10.95 -30.13 8.90
CA ALA A 173 -12.29 -30.55 8.46
C ALA A 173 -13.12 -29.36 7.95
N CYS A 174 -13.30 -28.33 8.79
CA CYS A 174 -14.02 -27.11 8.39
C CYS A 174 -13.38 -26.41 7.18
N ARG A 175 -12.05 -26.52 7.00
CA ARG A 175 -11.39 -25.96 5.82
C ARG A 175 -11.71 -26.77 4.56
N ARG A 176 -11.75 -28.10 4.64
CA ARG A 176 -12.08 -29.00 3.53
C ARG A 176 -13.49 -28.74 3.01
N GLU A 177 -14.44 -28.55 3.92
CA GLU A 177 -15.85 -28.26 3.58
C GLU A 177 -16.17 -26.77 3.43
N ASN A 178 -15.17 -25.90 3.54
CA ASN A 178 -15.35 -24.44 3.53
C ASN A 178 -16.36 -23.90 4.57
N ARG A 179 -16.61 -24.64 5.66
CA ARG A 179 -17.44 -24.19 6.79
C ARG A 179 -16.67 -23.24 7.72
N LYS A 180 -17.42 -22.45 8.50
CA LYS A 180 -16.86 -21.59 9.55
C LYS A 180 -16.55 -22.44 10.78
N CYS A 181 -15.31 -22.37 11.27
CA CYS A 181 -14.93 -23.04 12.50
C CYS A 181 -15.36 -22.18 13.71
N GLU A 182 -15.97 -22.82 14.69
CA GLU A 182 -16.32 -22.21 15.97
C GLU A 182 -15.09 -22.11 16.89
N ASP A 183 -15.24 -21.36 18.00
CA ASP A 183 -14.14 -21.08 18.93
C ASP A 183 -13.84 -22.23 19.88
N HIS A 184 -14.87 -23.02 20.21
CA HIS A 184 -14.71 -24.22 21.02
C HIS A 184 -13.97 -25.28 20.20
N ARG A 185 -13.05 -25.98 20.85
CA ARG A 185 -12.33 -27.11 20.27
C ARG A 185 -12.60 -28.37 21.11
N PRO A 186 -13.06 -29.46 20.48
CA PRO A 186 -13.45 -29.59 19.07
C PRO A 186 -14.63 -28.68 18.70
N CYS A 187 -14.64 -28.17 17.46
CA CYS A 187 -15.75 -27.33 17.02
C CYS A 187 -16.99 -28.18 16.74
N LYS A 188 -18.19 -27.61 16.89
CA LYS A 188 -19.47 -28.34 16.77
C LYS A 188 -19.55 -29.20 15.51
N PHE A 189 -19.13 -28.64 14.37
CA PHE A 189 -19.07 -29.37 13.10
C PHE A 189 -18.19 -30.63 13.17
N CYS A 190 -16.98 -30.53 13.74
CA CYS A 190 -16.10 -31.69 13.88
C CYS A 190 -16.67 -32.74 14.83
N THR A 191 -17.36 -32.32 15.89
CA THR A 191 -18.05 -33.21 16.83
C THR A 191 -19.20 -33.94 16.14
N GLU A 192 -20.00 -33.25 15.32
CA GLU A 192 -21.11 -33.86 14.57
C GLU A 192 -20.64 -34.86 13.51
N THR A 193 -19.52 -34.58 12.83
CA THR A 193 -18.97 -35.48 11.80
C THR A 193 -18.03 -36.54 12.34
N ASN A 194 -17.76 -36.56 13.66
CA ASN A 194 -16.74 -37.40 14.28
C ASN A 194 -15.34 -37.29 13.61
N GLU A 195 -15.00 -36.13 13.01
CA GLU A 195 -13.65 -35.88 12.45
C GLU A 195 -12.77 -35.17 13.51
N PRO A 196 -11.47 -35.49 13.62
CA PRO A 196 -10.59 -34.86 14.59
C PRO A 196 -10.40 -33.35 14.28
N CYS A 197 -10.73 -32.50 15.25
CA CYS A 197 -10.61 -31.04 15.15
C CYS A 197 -9.15 -30.58 15.32
N SER A 198 -8.28 -30.95 14.38
CA SER A 198 -6.87 -30.57 14.41
C SER A 198 -6.60 -29.21 13.78
N ASP A 199 -5.80 -28.39 14.47
CA ASP A 199 -5.19 -27.22 13.88
C ASP A 199 -4.00 -27.63 13.04
N VAL A 200 -4.20 -27.63 11.73
CA VAL A 200 -3.08 -27.76 10.81
C VAL A 200 -2.36 -26.42 10.81
N PRO A 201 -1.12 -26.33 11.34
CA PRO A 201 -0.33 -25.12 11.19
C PRO A 201 -0.35 -24.78 9.71
N ARG A 202 -0.68 -23.54 9.37
CA ARG A 202 -0.65 -23.12 7.97
C ARG A 202 0.79 -23.29 7.49
N LYS A 203 1.11 -24.44 6.85
CA LYS A 203 2.31 -24.59 6.01
C LYS A 203 2.29 -23.36 5.10
N GLY A 204 3.26 -22.47 5.34
CA GLY A 204 3.09 -21.04 5.13
C GLY A 204 2.45 -20.67 3.79
N ARG A 205 1.19 -20.25 3.84
CA ARG A 205 0.70 -19.17 2.96
C ARG A 205 1.14 -17.81 3.53
N GLY A 206 2.24 -17.79 4.30
CA GLY A 206 3.04 -16.59 4.46
C GLY A 206 3.57 -16.21 3.08
N HIS A 207 3.86 -14.92 2.87
CA HIS A 207 4.62 -14.46 1.70
C HIS A 207 5.65 -15.51 1.30
N GLY A 208 5.35 -16.30 0.25
CA GLY A 208 6.09 -17.53 -0.05
C GLY A 208 7.55 -17.15 0.01
N THR A 209 8.31 -17.84 0.87
CA THR A 209 9.68 -17.48 1.31
C THR A 209 10.30 -16.63 0.24
N ARG A 210 10.19 -15.31 0.40
CA ARG A 210 10.48 -14.38 -0.69
C ARG A 210 11.93 -14.64 -0.97
N VAL A 211 12.22 -15.32 -2.07
CA VAL A 211 13.60 -15.61 -2.44
C VAL A 211 14.33 -14.29 -2.37
N LYS A 212 15.36 -14.25 -1.51
CA LYS A 212 16.07 -13.03 -1.14
C LYS A 212 16.50 -12.27 -2.41
N THR A 213 16.74 -13.04 -3.48
CA THR A 213 16.96 -12.60 -4.84
C THR A 213 16.00 -13.31 -5.81
N ALA A 214 15.08 -12.57 -6.43
CA ALA A 214 14.42 -13.00 -7.67
C ALA A 214 15.30 -12.65 -8.88
N CYS A 215 15.36 -13.53 -9.88
CA CYS A 215 16.09 -13.31 -11.13
C CYS A 215 15.51 -12.12 -11.92
N MET A 216 16.26 -11.61 -12.91
CA MET A 216 15.86 -10.43 -13.68
C MET A 216 14.54 -10.63 -14.44
N ASN A 217 14.35 -11.80 -15.06
CA ASN A 217 13.15 -12.09 -15.84
C ASN A 217 11.90 -12.22 -14.95
N CYS A 218 11.98 -12.94 -13.82
CA CYS A 218 10.86 -13.04 -12.89
C CYS A 218 10.49 -11.67 -12.26
N ARG A 219 11.46 -10.77 -12.05
CA ARG A 219 11.19 -9.40 -11.60
C ARG A 219 10.49 -8.57 -12.68
N ARG A 220 10.96 -8.66 -13.93
CA ARG A 220 10.37 -7.97 -15.09
C ARG A 220 8.91 -8.36 -15.25
N ASP A 221 8.64 -9.66 -15.18
CA ASP A 221 7.31 -10.24 -15.35
C ASP A 221 6.44 -10.18 -14.09
N LYS A 222 7.01 -9.72 -12.96
CA LYS A 222 6.37 -9.67 -11.64
C LYS A 222 5.79 -11.02 -11.20
N ILE A 223 6.45 -12.11 -11.57
CA ILE A 223 6.11 -13.48 -11.17
C ILE A 223 7.01 -13.96 -10.03
N GLN A 224 6.54 -14.95 -9.27
CA GLN A 224 7.33 -15.55 -8.19
C GLN A 224 8.52 -16.32 -8.77
N CYS A 225 9.74 -15.96 -8.35
CA CYS A 225 10.94 -16.70 -8.70
C CYS A 225 11.10 -17.90 -7.76
N GLY A 226 11.47 -19.06 -8.30
CA GLY A 226 11.81 -20.24 -7.50
C GLY A 226 13.13 -20.07 -6.73
N THR A 227 13.38 -20.94 -5.76
CA THR A 227 14.65 -21.03 -5.00
C THR A 227 15.77 -21.63 -5.84
N GLU A 228 15.45 -22.60 -6.69
CA GLU A 228 16.40 -23.26 -7.60
C GLU A 228 16.91 -22.32 -8.71
N ARG A 229 18.11 -22.59 -9.23
CA ARG A 229 18.75 -21.88 -10.36
C ARG A 229 19.23 -22.89 -11.41
N PRO A 230 18.81 -22.78 -12.68
CA PRO A 230 17.82 -21.83 -13.20
C PRO A 230 16.42 -22.05 -12.61
N CYS A 231 15.67 -20.98 -12.37
CA CYS A 231 14.37 -21.11 -11.70
C CYS A 231 13.34 -21.76 -12.63
N LYS A 232 12.43 -22.57 -12.08
CA LYS A 232 11.36 -23.28 -12.83
C LYS A 232 10.51 -22.38 -13.73
N GLY A 233 10.43 -21.08 -13.42
CA GLY A 233 9.74 -20.10 -14.25
C GLY A 233 10.52 -19.71 -15.51
N CYS A 234 11.85 -19.58 -15.41
CA CYS A 234 12.72 -19.29 -16.54
C CYS A 234 12.89 -20.53 -17.43
N VAL A 235 13.10 -21.72 -16.86
CA VAL A 235 13.21 -22.98 -17.62
C VAL A 235 11.96 -23.23 -18.47
N ARG A 236 10.76 -23.11 -17.88
CA ARG A 236 9.50 -23.29 -18.62
C ARG A 236 9.26 -22.28 -19.75
N ARG A 237 9.93 -21.12 -19.71
CA ARG A 237 9.80 -20.06 -20.72
C ARG A 237 10.97 -20.03 -21.69
N GLY A 238 11.98 -20.90 -21.53
CA GLY A 238 13.20 -20.87 -22.31
C GLY A 238 14.04 -19.60 -22.09
N TYR A 239 13.99 -19.01 -20.90
CA TYR A 239 14.79 -17.82 -20.58
C TYR A 239 16.03 -18.17 -19.76
N ASP A 240 17.10 -17.41 -19.97
CA ASP A 240 18.28 -17.47 -19.11
C ASP A 240 17.95 -16.91 -17.71
N CYS A 241 18.15 -17.73 -16.69
CA CYS A 241 17.84 -17.35 -15.31
C CYS A 241 18.99 -16.57 -14.67
N VAL A 242 19.10 -15.28 -15.00
CA VAL A 242 20.17 -14.42 -14.50
C VAL A 242 19.74 -13.73 -13.20
N ASP A 243 20.46 -13.98 -12.11
CA ASP A 243 20.30 -13.22 -10.88
C ASP A 243 20.83 -11.79 -11.04
N ARG A 244 20.30 -10.86 -10.24
CA ARG A 244 20.80 -9.48 -10.18
C ARG A 244 22.11 -9.38 -9.39
N THR A 245 22.98 -10.39 -9.49
CA THR A 245 24.35 -10.31 -9.01
C THR A 245 25.14 -9.48 -10.03
N CYS A 246 26.01 -8.61 -9.52
CA CYS A 246 26.89 -7.80 -10.35
C CYS A 246 27.79 -8.75 -11.16
N THR A 247 27.71 -8.76 -12.49
CA THR A 247 28.67 -9.46 -13.36
C THR A 247 30.08 -8.88 -13.29
N CYS A 248 30.21 -7.75 -12.61
CA CYS A 248 31.42 -7.00 -12.29
C CYS A 248 32.49 -7.85 -11.59
N PHE A 249 32.07 -8.90 -10.87
CA PHE A 249 33.01 -9.83 -10.22
C PHE A 249 33.66 -10.78 -11.24
N GLN A 250 32.91 -11.23 -12.26
CA GLN A 250 33.47 -12.07 -13.33
C GLN A 250 34.34 -11.27 -14.31
N LYS A 251 34.07 -9.96 -14.47
CA LYS A 251 34.82 -9.09 -15.39
C LYS A 251 36.00 -8.36 -14.75
N GLY A 252 36.27 -8.54 -13.45
CA GLY A 252 37.34 -7.83 -12.73
C GLY A 252 37.11 -6.32 -12.54
N THR A 253 36.07 -5.73 -13.14
CA THR A 253 35.76 -4.28 -13.07
C THR A 253 34.96 -3.90 -11.81
N GLY A 254 35.19 -4.59 -10.70
CA GLY A 254 34.35 -4.53 -9.50
C GLY A 254 34.36 -3.20 -8.74
N GLN A 255 35.34 -2.31 -8.99
CA GLN A 255 35.51 -1.08 -8.22
C GLN A 255 34.45 0.00 -8.52
N ASP A 256 33.98 0.11 -9.76
CA ASP A 256 33.08 1.21 -10.16
C ASP A 256 31.59 0.85 -10.24
N CYS A 257 31.22 -0.41 -9.97
CA CYS A 257 29.80 -0.74 -10.06
C CYS A 257 29.01 -0.17 -8.88
N PRO A 258 27.97 0.66 -9.11
CA PRO A 258 27.15 1.23 -8.05
C PRO A 258 26.48 0.18 -7.16
N VAL A 259 26.25 -1.04 -7.68
CA VAL A 259 25.68 -2.16 -6.88
C VAL A 259 26.71 -2.78 -5.94
N CYS A 260 27.96 -2.98 -6.38
CA CYS A 260 29.05 -3.47 -5.52
C CYS A 260 29.44 -2.44 -4.46
N ARG A 261 29.44 -1.15 -4.81
CA ARG A 261 29.78 -0.04 -3.91
C ARG A 261 28.83 0.04 -2.71
N VAL A 262 27.52 -0.16 -2.93
CA VAL A 262 26.51 -0.16 -1.84
C VAL A 262 26.66 -1.39 -0.92
N ARG A 263 27.07 -2.55 -1.44
CA ARG A 263 27.32 -3.74 -0.61
C ARG A 263 28.57 -3.57 0.26
N LYS A 264 29.64 -3.01 -0.30
CA LYS A 264 30.89 -2.73 0.43
C LYS A 264 30.68 -1.71 1.55
N ALA A 265 29.86 -0.68 1.30
CA ALA A 265 29.50 0.33 2.30
C ALA A 265 28.67 -0.21 3.49
N LYS A 266 28.03 -1.38 3.35
CA LYS A 266 27.24 -2.01 4.42
C LYS A 266 28.02 -3.00 5.28
N GLY A 267 29.32 -3.19 5.03
CA GLY A 267 30.14 -4.07 5.86
C GLY A 267 29.77 -5.56 5.77
N ASP A 268 29.01 -5.98 4.74
CA ASP A 268 28.85 -7.41 4.38
C ASP A 268 30.16 -7.91 3.74
N SER A 269 31.26 -7.84 4.48
CA SER A 269 32.48 -8.57 4.19
C SER A 269 32.18 -10.03 4.46
N SER A 270 31.79 -10.73 3.39
CA SER A 270 32.10 -12.14 3.15
C SER A 270 32.56 -12.91 4.39
N ARG A 271 31.61 -13.49 5.13
CA ARG A 271 31.86 -14.80 5.71
C ARG A 271 32.06 -15.72 4.51
N SER A 272 33.32 -16.04 4.22
CA SER A 272 33.69 -17.01 3.21
C SER A 272 32.82 -18.27 3.40
N PRO A 273 32.35 -18.92 2.33
CA PRO A 273 31.79 -20.26 2.48
C PRO A 273 32.90 -21.11 3.08
N GLY A 274 32.76 -21.47 4.35
CA GLY A 274 33.63 -22.44 4.97
C GLY A 274 33.51 -23.71 4.15
N THR A 275 34.65 -24.24 3.74
CA THR A 275 34.79 -25.62 3.33
C THR A 275 34.11 -26.47 4.39
N GLU A 276 33.04 -27.16 4.01
CA GLU A 276 32.39 -28.17 4.82
C GLU A 276 33.47 -29.22 5.13
N GLY A 277 33.92 -29.25 6.38
CA GLY A 277 34.64 -30.38 6.92
C GLY A 277 33.61 -31.49 7.11
N ASP A 278 33.92 -32.65 6.57
CA ASP A 278 33.25 -33.90 6.86
C ASP A 278 33.45 -34.22 8.36
N ASP A 279 32.58 -33.70 9.22
CA ASP A 279 32.42 -34.20 10.58
C ASP A 279 31.57 -35.48 10.47
N GLU A 280 32.25 -36.62 10.48
CA GLU A 280 31.65 -37.93 10.70
C GLU A 280 30.97 -37.92 12.08
N ASP A 281 29.65 -37.78 12.08
CA ASP A 281 28.78 -37.89 13.25
C ASP A 281 28.72 -39.38 13.67
N ASP A 282 29.65 -39.76 14.55
CA ASP A 282 29.62 -41.03 15.29
C ASP A 282 28.34 -41.06 16.14
N GLY A 283 27.31 -41.72 15.59
CA GLY A 283 26.01 -41.88 16.23
C GLY A 283 26.09 -42.57 17.58
N GLU A 284 25.96 -41.81 18.66
CA GLU A 284 25.67 -42.37 19.98
C GLU A 284 24.24 -42.91 20.02
N PRO A 285 24.03 -44.19 20.40
CA PRO A 285 22.70 -44.76 20.52
C PRO A 285 21.95 -44.16 21.72
N PHE A 286 20.82 -43.55 21.42
CA PHE A 286 19.84 -43.02 22.39
C PHE A 286 19.43 -44.12 23.40
N ARG A 287 19.93 -44.02 24.63
CA ARG A 287 19.41 -44.82 25.76
C ARG A 287 18.04 -44.30 26.16
N ILE A 288 17.01 -45.11 25.94
CA ILE A 288 15.66 -44.89 26.46
C ILE A 288 15.68 -45.17 27.97
N PRO A 289 15.30 -44.22 28.84
CA PRO A 289 15.20 -44.49 30.27
C PRO A 289 13.97 -45.36 30.58
N GLU A 290 14.21 -46.61 30.98
CA GLU A 290 13.23 -47.50 31.61
C GLU A 290 12.85 -46.97 33.00
N LYS A 291 11.92 -46.03 33.07
CA LYS A 291 11.17 -45.77 34.29
C LYS A 291 9.76 -45.41 33.89
N TYR A 292 8.86 -46.40 33.88
CA TYR A 292 7.44 -46.34 34.26
C TYR A 292 6.78 -47.67 33.87
N ILE A 293 7.13 -48.73 34.59
CA ILE A 293 6.25 -49.89 34.78
C ILE A 293 5.65 -49.70 36.17
N ILE A 294 4.37 -49.31 36.20
CA ILE A 294 3.56 -49.30 37.42
C ILE A 294 2.72 -50.58 37.34
N ASN A 295 2.93 -51.48 38.31
CA ASN A 295 2.03 -52.59 38.62
C ASN A 295 0.73 -52.10 39.24
#